data_AF-A0A4Z0Z526-F1
#
_entry.id   AF-A0A4Z0Z526-F1
#
_cell.length_a   1.000
_cell.length_b   1.000
_cell.length_c   1.000
_cell.angle_alpha   90.00
_cell.angle_beta   90.00
_cell.angle_gamma   90.00
#
_symmetry.space_group_name_H-M   'P 1'
#
loop_
_entity.id
_entity.type
_entity.pdbx_description
1 polymer ?
#
loop_
_entity_poly.entity_id
_entity_poly.type
_entity_poly.pdbx_seq_one_letter_code
_entity_poly.pdbx_strand_id
1 'polypeptide(L)'
;MASPSPLMQLPCELRLMIYAYLFDAGEAEQERPPRLASDRNSAKTISIRHDAEWKPLATPSAPTRNRYHVIAHSINRRCVETTYRLANTGASFCPGLMRVNRAVYAEIAELVYGGHVFDFGSDVEAVRPFFEDLTSETRRLVTKLALYKKGPWLYDCWSDRCEWRAMCTYLRDQPSVKHLRLVIQAGRVAKGQESEVVGRRELSKNDMALLIDIRHDTLYWIADVLSLKGLRDIEVTPDFCIIPPPQTSNMRVFLAFSASIQTGVKEYLREQLQLPC
;
A
#
# COMPACT_ATOMS: atom_id res chain seq x y z
N MET A 1 1.52 47.66 9.09
CA MET A 1 1.51 46.57 8.09
C MET A 1 2.56 45.57 8.51
N ALA A 2 2.18 44.30 8.75
CA ALA A 2 3.15 43.28 9.16
C ALA A 2 4.05 42.94 7.96
N SER A 3 5.36 43.09 8.13
CA SER A 3 6.34 42.67 7.12
C SER A 3 6.15 41.19 6.80
N PRO A 4 6.17 40.77 5.52
CA PRO A 4 6.06 39.36 5.18
C PRO A 4 7.21 38.58 5.84
N SER A 5 6.91 37.39 6.35
CA SER A 5 7.90 36.50 6.98
C SER A 5 9.15 36.39 6.10
N PRO A 6 10.38 36.45 6.65
CA PRO A 6 11.62 36.34 5.88
C PRO A 6 11.65 35.10 4.99
N LEU A 7 11.08 33.99 5.45
CA LEU A 7 10.97 32.77 4.66
C LEU A 7 10.12 32.99 3.39
N MET A 8 9.04 33.76 3.48
CA MET A 8 8.15 34.06 2.34
C MET A 8 8.70 35.11 1.38
N GLN A 9 9.79 35.80 1.74
CA GLN A 9 10.49 36.71 0.85
C GLN A 9 11.46 35.96 -0.08
N LEU A 10 11.80 34.71 0.24
CA LEU A 10 12.62 33.87 -0.61
C LEU A 10 11.84 33.42 -1.87
N PRO A 11 12.50 33.32 -3.03
CA PRO A 11 11.94 32.67 -4.21
C PRO A 11 11.41 31.26 -3.90
N CYS A 12 10.38 30.84 -4.62
CA CYS A 12 9.71 29.55 -4.43
C CYS A 12 10.70 28.38 -4.46
N GLU A 13 11.65 28.43 -5.38
CA GLU A 13 12.65 27.40 -5.62
C GLU A 13 13.52 27.17 -4.37
N LEU A 14 14.00 28.26 -3.75
CA LEU A 14 14.80 28.17 -2.53
C LEU A 14 13.98 27.63 -1.35
N ARG A 15 12.70 28.01 -1.26
CA ARG A 15 11.81 27.50 -0.21
C ARG A 15 11.58 26.00 -0.37
N LEU A 16 11.33 25.52 -1.59
CA LEU A 16 11.20 24.09 -1.88
C LEU A 16 12.49 23.31 -1.58
N MET A 17 13.67 23.88 -1.86
CA MET A 17 14.95 23.27 -1.49
C MET A 17 15.11 23.15 0.04
N ILE A 18 14.75 24.19 0.78
CA ILE A 18 14.74 24.17 2.25
C ILE A 18 13.76 23.11 2.76
N TYR A 19 12.55 23.04 2.21
CA TYR A 19 11.56 22.05 2.61
C TYR A 19 12.03 20.63 2.29
N ALA A 20 12.64 20.39 1.14
CA ALA A 20 13.17 19.07 0.78
C ALA A 20 14.27 18.59 1.74
N TYR A 21 15.01 19.51 2.37
CA TYR A 21 15.99 19.19 3.41
C TYR A 21 15.34 18.95 4.79
N LEU A 22 14.28 19.69 5.13
CA LEU A 22 13.58 19.59 6.42
C LEU A 22 12.51 18.50 6.49
N PHE A 23 12.06 18.01 5.33
CA PHE A 23 11.01 17.01 5.16
C PHE A 23 11.58 15.87 4.32
N ASP A 24 12.52 15.15 4.91
CA ASP A 24 13.11 13.98 4.30
C ASP A 24 12.37 12.72 4.73
N ALA A 25 11.83 12.00 3.75
CA ALA A 25 11.17 10.74 3.98
C ALA A 25 12.16 9.65 4.43
N GLY A 26 13.47 9.84 4.27
CA GLY A 26 14.47 8.83 4.62
C GLY A 26 14.33 7.56 3.78
N GLU A 27 14.76 6.43 4.32
CA GLU A 27 14.72 5.14 3.62
C GLU A 27 13.44 4.37 3.98
N ALA A 28 12.69 3.92 2.97
CA ALA A 28 11.47 3.14 3.16
C ALA A 28 11.77 1.81 3.87
N GLU A 29 10.90 1.41 4.80
CA GLU A 29 11.01 0.11 5.46
C GLU A 29 10.73 -1.00 4.43
N GLN A 30 11.75 -1.80 4.13
CA GLN A 30 11.63 -2.94 3.24
C GLN A 30 11.27 -4.17 4.08
N GLU A 31 10.06 -4.69 3.93
CA GLU A 31 9.63 -5.92 4.62
C GLU A 31 10.47 -7.16 4.24
N ARG A 32 11.31 -7.09 3.18
CA ARG A 32 12.33 -8.09 2.76
C ARG A 32 13.17 -7.58 1.57
N PRO A 33 14.35 -8.19 1.25
CA PRO A 33 15.41 -7.51 0.50
C PRO A 33 15.07 -7.26 -0.97
N PRO A 34 15.71 -6.26 -1.61
CA PRO A 34 15.40 -5.85 -2.98
C PRO A 34 15.99 -6.86 -3.97
N ARG A 35 15.19 -7.31 -4.93
CA ARG A 35 15.72 -8.00 -6.13
C ARG A 35 15.49 -7.26 -7.44
N LEU A 36 14.97 -6.04 -7.41
CA LEU A 36 14.98 -5.17 -8.58
C LEU A 36 15.57 -3.82 -8.16
N ALA A 37 16.70 -3.52 -8.80
CA ALA A 37 17.48 -2.32 -8.60
C ALA A 37 16.63 -1.07 -8.75
N SER A 38 16.98 -0.08 -7.95
CA SER A 38 16.47 1.28 -7.95
C SER A 38 16.35 1.84 -9.36
N ASP A 39 15.11 1.96 -9.84
CA ASP A 39 14.83 2.87 -10.93
C ASP A 39 15.11 4.28 -10.42
N ARG A 40 16.08 4.95 -11.05
CA ARG A 40 16.62 6.27 -10.68
C ARG A 40 15.59 7.41 -10.78
N ASN A 41 14.32 7.09 -11.02
CA ASN A 41 13.17 7.99 -10.99
C ASN A 41 12.16 7.64 -9.88
N SER A 42 12.57 6.81 -8.91
CA SER A 42 11.70 6.31 -7.85
C SER A 42 11.10 7.48 -7.07
N ALA A 43 9.79 7.65 -7.17
CA ALA A 43 9.05 8.51 -6.25
C ALA A 43 9.43 8.12 -4.82
N LYS A 44 9.82 9.13 -4.02
CA LYS A 44 10.15 8.92 -2.60
C LYS A 44 8.97 8.19 -1.94
N THR A 45 9.25 7.08 -1.26
CA THR A 45 8.20 6.23 -0.67
C THR A 45 8.08 6.53 0.82
N ILE A 46 6.86 6.74 1.30
CA ILE A 46 6.54 6.87 2.72
C ILE A 46 5.84 5.59 3.14
N SER A 47 6.54 4.75 3.89
CA SER A 47 6.03 3.51 4.47
C SER A 47 5.22 3.83 5.73
N ILE A 48 4.00 3.33 5.76
CA ILE A 48 3.07 3.42 6.87
C ILE A 48 2.77 2.00 7.35
N ARG A 49 2.91 1.76 8.66
CA ARG A 49 2.69 0.43 9.26
C ARG A 49 1.87 0.54 10.54
N HIS A 50 1.36 -0.58 11.04
CA HIS A 50 0.78 -0.65 12.37
C HIS A 50 1.84 -0.29 13.44
N ASP A 51 1.39 0.41 14.48
CA ASP A 51 2.19 0.65 15.67
C ASP A 51 2.08 -0.57 16.60
N ALA A 52 3.01 -1.51 16.44
CA ALA A 52 3.05 -2.76 17.21
C ALA A 52 3.34 -2.54 18.70
N GLU A 53 3.95 -1.41 19.05
CA GLU A 53 4.28 -1.04 20.43
C GLU A 53 3.26 -0.06 21.03
N TRP A 54 2.13 0.17 20.36
CA TRP A 54 1.13 1.12 20.83
C TRP A 54 0.68 0.75 22.24
N LYS A 55 1.05 1.60 23.19
CA LYS A 55 0.54 1.59 24.56
C LYS A 55 -0.38 2.80 24.70
N PRO A 56 -1.56 2.66 25.30
CA PRO A 56 -2.37 3.82 25.62
C PRO A 56 -1.57 4.71 26.57
N LEU A 57 -1.05 5.83 26.05
CA LEU A 57 -0.40 6.85 26.86
C LEU A 57 -1.41 7.35 27.90
N ALA A 58 -1.02 7.33 29.17
CA ALA A 58 -1.81 7.87 30.27
C ALA A 58 -1.99 9.41 30.20
N THR A 59 -1.30 10.07 29.26
CA THR A 59 -1.32 11.52 29.08
C THR A 59 -1.60 11.91 27.61
N PRO A 60 -2.66 12.70 27.34
CA PRO A 60 -3.01 13.14 26.00
C PRO A 60 -2.25 14.43 25.66
N SER A 61 -1.03 14.32 25.11
CA SER A 61 -0.26 15.52 24.71
C SER A 61 0.01 15.65 23.21
N ALA A 62 -0.38 14.67 22.40
CA ALA A 62 -0.27 14.72 20.94
C ALA A 62 -1.67 14.69 20.28
N PRO A 63 -1.88 15.32 19.11
CA PRO A 63 -3.10 15.13 18.35
C PRO A 63 -3.30 13.64 18.12
N THR A 64 -4.41 13.13 18.65
CA THR A 64 -4.78 11.72 18.63
C THR A 64 -5.03 11.31 17.19
N ARG A 65 -4.09 10.56 16.61
CA ARG A 65 -4.32 9.82 15.38
C ARG A 65 -5.52 8.90 15.56
N ASN A 66 -6.29 8.69 14.49
CA ASN A 66 -7.41 7.77 14.52
C ASN A 66 -6.95 6.36 14.89
N ARG A 67 -7.70 5.76 15.81
CA ARG A 67 -7.45 4.42 16.31
C ARG A 67 -8.30 3.42 15.54
N TYR A 68 -7.77 2.23 15.41
CA TYR A 68 -8.46 1.13 14.74
C TYR A 68 -8.02 -0.19 15.36
N HIS A 69 -8.77 -1.23 15.02
CA HIS A 69 -8.55 -2.56 15.54
C HIS A 69 -7.92 -3.44 14.48
N VAL A 70 -6.90 -4.20 14.88
CA VAL A 70 -6.26 -5.22 14.06
C VAL A 70 -6.32 -6.56 14.78
N ILE A 71 -6.40 -7.63 14.01
CA ILE A 71 -6.27 -8.97 14.57
C ILE A 71 -4.78 -9.26 14.68
N ALA A 72 -4.29 -9.41 15.92
CA ALA A 72 -2.91 -9.77 16.17
C ALA A 72 -2.62 -11.15 15.55
N HIS A 73 -1.56 -11.21 14.74
CA HIS A 73 -1.05 -12.41 14.08
C HIS A 73 -0.32 -13.31 15.11
N SER A 74 -1.04 -13.69 16.17
CA SER A 74 -0.55 -14.52 17.27
C SER A 74 -1.48 -15.69 17.48
N ILE A 75 -0.97 -16.77 18.07
CA ILE A 75 -1.72 -18.01 18.34
C ILE A 75 -3.03 -17.73 19.09
N ASN A 76 -3.04 -16.71 19.95
CA ASN A 76 -4.19 -16.34 20.79
C ASN A 76 -5.17 -15.34 20.15
N ARG A 77 -4.96 -14.95 18.88
CA ARG A 77 -5.87 -14.15 18.03
C ARG A 77 -6.65 -13.08 18.78
N ARG A 78 -5.92 -12.11 19.32
CA ARG A 78 -6.53 -11.00 20.03
C ARG A 78 -6.79 -9.85 19.06
N CYS A 79 -7.98 -9.28 19.15
CA CYS A 79 -8.24 -7.97 18.60
C CYS A 79 -7.45 -6.95 19.44
N VAL A 80 -6.55 -6.21 18.81
CA VAL A 80 -5.69 -5.21 19.45
C VAL A 80 -6.00 -3.85 18.85
N GLU A 81 -6.23 -2.86 19.70
CA GLU A 81 -6.33 -1.46 19.28
C GLU A 81 -4.92 -0.97 18.93
N THR A 82 -4.78 -0.29 17.80
CA THR A 82 -3.52 0.28 17.33
C THR A 82 -3.77 1.57 16.56
N THR A 83 -2.70 2.22 16.14
CA THR A 83 -2.68 3.35 15.21
C THR A 83 -1.63 3.09 14.15
N TYR A 84 -1.60 3.89 13.09
CA TYR A 84 -0.52 3.85 12.12
C TYR A 84 0.71 4.65 12.61
N ARG A 85 1.90 4.24 12.15
CA ARG A 85 3.19 4.91 12.37
C ARG A 85 3.92 5.08 11.04
N LEU A 86 4.82 6.06 11.01
CA LEU A 86 5.83 6.18 9.97
C LEU A 86 6.87 5.07 10.18
N ALA A 87 7.14 4.30 9.13
CA ALA A 87 8.02 3.15 9.16
C ALA A 87 9.43 3.42 8.63
N ASN A 88 9.61 4.50 7.87
CA ASN A 88 10.88 4.85 7.27
C ASN A 88 12.01 5.04 8.29
N THR A 89 13.19 4.50 7.97
CA THR A 89 14.40 4.68 8.77
C THR A 89 15.09 5.99 8.41
N GLY A 90 15.50 6.76 9.42
CA GLY A 90 16.18 8.04 9.22
C GLY A 90 15.28 9.17 8.72
N ALA A 91 13.95 8.97 8.71
CA ALA A 91 13.02 10.01 8.30
C ALA A 91 13.03 11.20 9.26
N SER A 92 13.04 12.40 8.70
CA SER A 92 13.05 13.66 9.43
C SER A 92 11.95 14.56 8.90
N PHE A 93 10.93 14.78 9.73
CA PHE A 93 9.81 15.67 9.42
C PHE A 93 9.75 16.75 10.49
N CYS A 94 9.68 18.02 10.07
CA CYS A 94 9.50 19.16 10.97
C CYS A 94 8.04 19.66 10.95
N PRO A 95 7.06 18.94 11.54
CA PRO A 95 5.64 19.29 11.45
C PRO A 95 5.31 20.64 12.10
N GLY A 96 6.16 21.12 13.02
CA GLY A 96 6.04 22.46 13.60
C GLY A 96 6.06 23.57 12.55
N LEU A 97 6.88 23.42 11.49
CA LEU A 97 6.97 24.41 10.41
C LEU A 97 5.66 24.55 9.63
N MET A 98 4.96 23.43 9.42
CA MET A 98 3.67 23.43 8.71
C MET A 98 2.59 24.23 9.45
N ARG A 99 2.73 24.44 10.76
CA ARG A 99 1.75 25.18 11.57
C ARG A 99 1.94 26.69 11.54
N VAL A 100 3.06 27.19 11.01
CA VAL A 100 3.44 28.60 11.11
C VAL A 100 2.63 29.49 10.15
N ASN A 101 2.33 29.01 8.93
CA ASN A 101 1.65 29.79 7.90
C ASN A 101 0.90 28.88 6.92
N ARG A 102 -0.29 29.27 6.46
CA ARG A 102 -1.08 28.55 5.46
C ARG A 102 -0.38 28.39 4.11
N ALA A 103 0.38 29.39 3.65
CA ALA A 103 1.15 29.30 2.40
C ALA A 103 2.27 28.26 2.52
N VAL A 104 2.98 28.27 3.65
CA VAL A 104 4.02 27.27 3.97
C VAL A 104 3.40 25.88 4.10
N TYR A 105 2.23 25.77 4.75
CA TYR A 105 1.49 24.51 4.82
C TYR A 105 1.17 23.97 3.42
N ALA A 106 0.61 24.80 2.53
CA ALA A 106 0.20 24.37 1.20
C ALA A 106 1.39 23.86 0.37
N GLU A 107 2.52 24.56 0.39
CA GLU A 107 3.73 24.16 -0.35
C GLU A 107 4.36 22.87 0.19
N ILE A 108 4.45 22.75 1.52
CA ILE A 108 4.97 21.53 2.16
C ILE A 108 4.00 20.37 1.95
N ALA A 109 2.68 20.61 2.01
CA ALA A 109 1.68 19.58 1.79
C ALA A 109 1.77 19.03 0.37
N GLU A 110 1.96 19.88 -0.64
CA GLU A 110 2.20 19.46 -2.03
C GLU A 110 3.47 18.60 -2.12
N LEU A 111 4.56 19.06 -1.50
CA LEU A 111 5.85 18.35 -1.51
C LEU A 111 5.75 16.95 -0.85
N VAL A 112 5.13 16.87 0.33
CA VAL A 112 5.06 15.63 1.12
C VAL A 112 3.96 14.70 0.60
N TYR A 113 2.75 15.19 0.40
CA TYR A 113 1.61 14.32 0.06
C TYR A 113 1.43 14.13 -1.46
N GLY A 114 1.81 15.11 -2.29
CA GLY A 114 1.74 15.00 -3.74
C GLY A 114 2.95 14.28 -4.37
N GLY A 115 4.13 14.45 -3.76
CA GLY A 115 5.39 13.93 -4.30
C GLY A 115 5.70 12.46 -4.00
N HIS A 116 5.00 11.85 -3.03
CA HIS A 116 5.38 10.54 -2.50
C HIS A 116 4.41 9.42 -2.88
N VAL A 117 4.92 8.19 -2.86
CA VAL A 117 4.09 6.97 -2.85
C VAL A 117 3.87 6.57 -1.41
N PHE A 118 2.62 6.44 -0.99
CA PHE A 118 2.28 5.97 0.35
C PHE A 118 2.16 4.46 0.34
N ASP A 119 3.13 3.79 0.94
CA ASP A 119 3.21 2.34 1.02
C ASP A 119 2.66 1.84 2.34
N PHE A 120 1.56 1.09 2.31
CA PHE A 120 0.97 0.49 3.50
C PHE A 120 1.41 -0.96 3.72
N GLY A 121 2.19 -1.55 2.81
CA GLY A 121 2.58 -2.95 2.92
C GLY A 121 1.35 -3.85 3.09
N SER A 122 1.41 -4.79 4.03
CA SER A 122 0.28 -5.67 4.34
C SER A 122 -0.79 -5.05 5.24
N ASP A 123 -0.55 -3.84 5.75
CA ASP A 123 -1.32 -3.21 6.82
C ASP A 123 -2.45 -2.34 6.22
N VAL A 124 -3.31 -2.95 5.40
CA VAL A 124 -4.32 -2.25 4.60
C VAL A 124 -5.39 -1.54 5.45
N GLU A 125 -5.59 -2.00 6.69
CA GLU A 125 -6.48 -1.40 7.69
C GLU A 125 -6.05 0.02 8.07
N ALA A 126 -4.76 0.33 7.94
CA ALA A 126 -4.21 1.64 8.25
C ALA A 126 -4.56 2.71 7.19
N VAL A 127 -4.99 2.30 5.98
CA VAL A 127 -5.30 3.22 4.89
C VAL A 127 -6.43 4.18 5.29
N ARG A 128 -7.56 3.66 5.74
CA ARG A 128 -8.72 4.51 6.07
C ARG A 128 -8.42 5.50 7.21
N PRO A 129 -7.91 5.07 8.38
CA PRO A 129 -7.53 5.98 9.48
C PRO A 129 -6.53 7.05 9.03
N PHE A 130 -5.53 6.69 8.22
CA PHE A 130 -4.57 7.64 7.69
C PHE A 130 -5.25 8.74 6.85
N PHE A 131 -6.14 8.37 5.94
CA PHE A 131 -6.85 9.36 5.10
C PHE A 131 -7.86 10.20 5.91
N GLU A 132 -8.50 9.62 6.93
CA GLU A 132 -9.43 10.33 7.82
C GLU A 132 -8.72 11.39 8.67
N ASP A 133 -7.45 11.16 9.05
CA ASP A 133 -6.62 12.14 9.77
C ASP A 133 -6.14 13.31 8.89
N LEU A 134 -6.24 13.20 7.56
CA LEU A 134 -5.91 14.27 6.62
C LEU A 134 -7.08 15.22 6.40
N THR A 135 -6.76 16.51 6.23
CA THR A 135 -7.73 17.50 5.75
C THR A 135 -8.19 17.16 4.34
N SER A 136 -9.38 17.62 3.95
CA SER A 136 -9.93 17.34 2.61
C SER A 136 -9.04 17.84 1.46
N GLU A 137 -8.28 18.92 1.67
CA GLU A 137 -7.32 19.46 0.70
C GLU A 137 -6.10 18.55 0.58
N THR A 138 -5.45 18.24 1.70
CA THR A 138 -4.25 17.39 1.74
C THR A 138 -4.54 15.96 1.26
N ARG A 139 -5.72 15.43 1.58
CA ARG A 139 -6.16 14.11 1.11
C ARG A 139 -6.15 13.99 -0.42
N ARG A 140 -6.51 15.05 -1.14
CA ARG A 140 -6.54 15.06 -2.61
C ARG A 140 -5.15 14.99 -3.24
N LEU A 141 -4.12 15.37 -2.49
CA LEU A 141 -2.72 15.32 -2.93
C LEU A 141 -2.20 13.88 -2.93
N VAL A 142 -2.72 13.03 -2.05
CA VAL A 142 -2.38 11.60 -1.97
C VAL A 142 -2.96 10.88 -3.18
N THR A 143 -2.15 10.79 -4.23
CA THR A 143 -2.52 10.22 -5.52
C THR A 143 -1.88 8.86 -5.81
N LYS A 144 -0.81 8.49 -5.09
CA LYS A 144 -0.04 7.27 -5.32
C LYS A 144 -0.03 6.40 -4.07
N LEU A 145 -0.50 5.17 -4.20
CA LEU A 145 -0.63 4.19 -3.12
C LEU A 145 0.14 2.92 -3.48
N ALA A 146 0.79 2.30 -2.50
CA ALA A 146 1.37 0.96 -2.62
C ALA A 146 0.80 0.02 -1.55
N LEU A 147 0.43 -1.19 -1.95
CA LEU A 147 -0.18 -2.22 -1.11
C LEU A 147 0.48 -3.58 -1.35
N TYR A 148 0.52 -4.41 -0.31
CA TYR A 148 1.03 -5.79 -0.37
C TYR A 148 -0.07 -6.80 -0.06
N LYS A 149 -0.35 -7.71 -0.99
CA LYS A 149 -1.28 -8.82 -0.80
C LYS A 149 -0.51 -10.09 -0.41
N LYS A 150 -0.71 -10.55 0.82
CA LYS A 150 -0.21 -11.87 1.29
C LYS A 150 -0.95 -13.01 0.58
N GLY A 151 -0.21 -14.06 0.25
CA GLY A 151 -0.72 -15.25 -0.42
C GLY A 151 -1.33 -16.24 0.58
N PRO A 152 -2.30 -17.07 0.15
CA PRO A 152 -3.05 -17.95 1.03
C PRO A 152 -2.34 -19.29 1.36
N TRP A 153 -1.02 -19.39 1.25
CA TRP A 153 -0.34 -20.69 1.38
C TRP A 153 0.15 -21.01 2.81
N LEU A 154 0.46 -20.01 3.62
CA LEU A 154 0.81 -20.21 5.04
C LEU A 154 -0.48 -20.46 5.83
N TYR A 155 -0.47 -21.40 6.78
CA TYR A 155 -1.57 -21.68 7.72
C TYR A 155 -2.07 -20.45 8.52
N ASP A 156 -1.39 -19.32 8.38
CA ASP A 156 -1.71 -18.02 8.98
C ASP A 156 -2.40 -17.05 8.02
N CYS A 157 -2.79 -17.48 6.80
CA CYS A 157 -3.55 -16.68 5.85
C CYS A 157 -5.04 -16.60 6.24
N TRP A 158 -5.31 -16.09 7.43
CA TRP A 158 -6.65 -15.66 7.78
C TRP A 158 -7.06 -14.55 6.81
N SER A 159 -8.28 -14.66 6.31
CA SER A 159 -8.77 -13.86 5.19
C SER A 159 -8.77 -12.38 5.58
N ASP A 160 -7.87 -11.61 4.99
CA ASP A 160 -7.81 -10.12 5.02
C ASP A 160 -8.99 -9.48 4.26
N ARG A 161 -10.10 -10.22 4.13
CA ARG A 161 -11.20 -9.89 3.23
C ARG A 161 -11.97 -8.68 3.67
N CYS A 162 -12.23 -8.59 4.96
CA CYS A 162 -12.98 -7.48 5.52
C CYS A 162 -12.16 -6.18 5.38
N GLU A 163 -10.86 -6.30 5.57
CA GLU A 163 -9.86 -5.24 5.56
C GLU A 163 -9.69 -4.67 4.14
N TRP A 164 -9.46 -5.53 3.14
CA TRP A 164 -9.42 -5.14 1.73
C TRP A 164 -10.72 -4.52 1.27
N ARG A 165 -11.87 -5.12 1.60
CA ARG A 165 -13.18 -4.58 1.22
C ARG A 165 -13.45 -3.22 1.86
N ALA A 166 -13.13 -3.05 3.15
CA ALA A 166 -13.32 -1.79 3.86
C ALA A 166 -12.45 -0.69 3.26
N MET A 167 -11.17 -0.99 2.98
CA MET A 167 -10.25 -0.08 2.31
C MET A 167 -10.77 0.30 0.91
N CYS A 168 -11.10 -0.68 0.07
CA CYS A 168 -11.59 -0.42 -1.29
C CYS A 168 -12.89 0.37 -1.30
N THR A 169 -13.82 0.08 -0.38
CA THR A 169 -15.07 0.84 -0.20
C THR A 169 -14.76 2.30 0.12
N TYR A 170 -13.85 2.54 1.06
CA TYR A 170 -13.45 3.90 1.43
C TYR A 170 -12.81 4.67 0.26
N LEU A 171 -11.85 4.05 -0.44
CA LEU A 171 -11.16 4.68 -1.56
C LEU A 171 -12.07 4.93 -2.77
N ARG A 172 -13.07 4.07 -3.00
CA ARG A 172 -14.10 4.27 -4.02
C ARG A 172 -14.96 5.50 -3.71
N ASP A 173 -15.34 5.68 -2.44
CA ASP A 173 -16.22 6.75 -2.01
C ASP A 173 -15.47 8.10 -1.89
N GLN A 174 -14.14 8.06 -1.73
CA GLN A 174 -13.24 9.22 -1.67
C GLN A 174 -12.10 9.08 -2.70
N PRO A 175 -12.37 9.26 -4.01
CA PRO A 175 -11.40 9.00 -5.07
C PRO A 175 -10.34 10.11 -5.13
N SER A 176 -9.18 9.87 -4.53
CA SER A 176 -7.96 10.68 -4.74
C SER A 176 -6.83 9.89 -5.39
N VAL A 177 -6.82 8.57 -5.22
CA VAL A 177 -5.78 7.67 -5.73
C VAL A 177 -5.90 7.53 -7.25
N LYS A 178 -4.81 7.86 -7.94
CA LYS A 178 -4.67 7.78 -9.40
C LYS A 178 -3.71 6.66 -9.80
N HIS A 179 -2.74 6.32 -8.95
CA HIS A 179 -1.74 5.30 -9.21
C HIS A 179 -1.75 4.29 -8.06
N LEU A 180 -1.97 3.02 -8.39
CA LEU A 180 -1.95 1.93 -7.43
C LEU A 180 -0.82 0.96 -7.76
N ARG A 181 0.15 0.82 -6.86
CA ARG A 181 1.14 -0.24 -6.89
C ARG A 181 0.67 -1.39 -6.02
N LEU A 182 0.59 -2.57 -6.60
CA LEU A 182 0.11 -3.77 -5.96
C LEU A 182 1.19 -4.84 -6.03
N VAL A 183 1.80 -5.12 -4.88
CA VAL A 183 2.75 -6.21 -4.72
C VAL A 183 1.97 -7.44 -4.25
N ILE A 184 2.07 -8.55 -4.99
CA ILE A 184 1.32 -9.77 -4.67
C ILE A 184 2.31 -10.87 -4.34
N GLN A 185 2.18 -11.46 -3.16
CA GLN A 185 2.96 -12.62 -2.79
C GLN A 185 2.63 -13.80 -3.72
N ALA A 186 3.65 -14.31 -4.37
CA ALA A 186 3.58 -15.36 -5.37
C ALA A 186 4.34 -16.60 -4.88
N GLY A 187 3.77 -17.78 -5.08
CA GLY A 187 4.43 -19.04 -4.77
C GLY A 187 5.22 -19.59 -5.95
N ARG A 188 6.41 -20.13 -5.67
CA ARG A 188 7.12 -21.02 -6.60
C ARG A 188 7.66 -22.24 -5.86
N VAL A 189 7.62 -23.40 -6.50
CA VAL A 189 8.20 -24.63 -5.95
C VAL A 189 9.74 -24.59 -6.14
N ALA A 190 10.48 -25.29 -5.27
CA ALA A 190 11.93 -25.39 -5.39
C ALA A 190 12.36 -26.15 -6.65
N LYS A 191 13.53 -25.78 -7.20
CA LYS A 191 14.11 -26.45 -8.38
C LYS A 191 14.33 -27.94 -8.07
N GLY A 192 13.80 -28.83 -8.91
CA GLY A 192 13.88 -30.28 -8.74
C GLY A 192 12.56 -30.95 -8.30
N GLN A 193 11.60 -30.18 -7.78
CA GLN A 193 10.23 -30.67 -7.48
C GLN A 193 9.21 -30.22 -8.53
N GLU A 194 9.66 -29.67 -9.65
CA GLU A 194 8.80 -29.15 -10.73
C GLU A 194 8.01 -30.27 -11.42
N SER A 195 8.57 -31.48 -11.50
CA SER A 195 7.91 -32.66 -12.09
C SER A 195 6.67 -33.12 -11.31
N GLU A 196 6.55 -32.77 -10.02
CA GLU A 196 5.34 -33.04 -9.22
C GLU A 196 4.23 -32.01 -9.49
N VAL A 197 4.58 -30.87 -10.11
CA VAL A 197 3.64 -29.82 -10.53
C VAL A 197 3.22 -30.07 -11.97
N VAL A 198 2.55 -31.19 -12.20
CA VAL A 198 1.91 -31.48 -13.49
C VAL A 198 0.88 -30.38 -13.78
N GLY A 199 1.07 -29.66 -14.89
CA GLY A 199 0.11 -28.66 -15.36
C GLY A 199 0.23 -27.30 -14.69
N ARG A 200 1.45 -26.76 -14.52
CA ARG A 200 1.66 -25.31 -14.30
C ARG A 200 1.15 -24.54 -15.53
N ARG A 201 -0.17 -24.39 -15.61
CA ARG A 201 -0.85 -23.62 -16.63
C ARG A 201 -1.03 -22.21 -16.09
N GLU A 202 -0.55 -21.25 -16.86
CA GLU A 202 -0.91 -19.85 -16.61
C GLU A 202 -2.42 -19.68 -16.84
N LEU A 203 -3.05 -19.01 -15.89
CA LEU A 203 -4.45 -18.61 -15.96
C LEU A 203 -4.57 -17.49 -16.99
N SER A 204 -5.38 -17.75 -18.01
CA SER A 204 -5.78 -16.73 -18.97
C SER A 204 -6.74 -15.72 -18.32
N LYS A 205 -7.00 -14.60 -18.99
CA LYS A 205 -8.00 -13.61 -18.55
C LYS A 205 -9.39 -14.22 -18.30
N ASN A 206 -9.78 -15.20 -19.12
CA ASN A 206 -11.06 -15.90 -18.99
C ASN A 206 -11.08 -16.79 -17.74
N ASP A 207 -9.96 -17.47 -17.46
CA ASP A 207 -9.82 -18.26 -16.23
C ASP A 207 -9.89 -17.34 -15.00
N MET A 208 -9.30 -16.14 -15.07
CA MET A 208 -9.39 -15.12 -14.00
C MET A 208 -10.82 -14.64 -13.80
N ALA A 209 -11.54 -14.31 -14.87
CA ALA A 209 -12.94 -13.88 -14.81
C ALA A 209 -13.81 -14.95 -14.14
N LEU A 210 -13.63 -16.21 -14.53
CA LEU A 210 -14.36 -17.34 -13.95
C LEU A 210 -14.05 -17.52 -12.46
N LEU A 211 -12.77 -17.46 -12.06
CA LEU A 211 -12.39 -17.62 -10.66
C LEU A 211 -12.91 -16.48 -9.76
N ILE A 212 -13.04 -15.27 -10.32
CA ILE A 212 -13.63 -14.13 -9.61
C ILE A 212 -15.15 -14.30 -9.48
N ASP A 213 -15.83 -14.75 -10.54
CA ASP A 213 -17.28 -14.98 -10.56
C ASP A 213 -17.69 -16.04 -9.53
N ILE A 214 -16.96 -17.16 -9.46
CA ILE A 214 -17.19 -18.20 -8.44
C ILE A 214 -16.67 -17.80 -7.05
N ARG A 215 -16.13 -16.59 -6.89
CA ARG A 215 -15.58 -16.03 -5.65
C ARG A 215 -14.52 -16.92 -5.00
N HIS A 216 -13.59 -17.45 -5.80
CA HIS A 216 -12.51 -18.28 -5.30
C HIS A 216 -11.67 -17.52 -4.25
N ASP A 217 -11.34 -18.17 -3.14
CA ASP A 217 -10.69 -17.56 -1.97
C ASP A 217 -9.35 -16.86 -2.29
N THR A 218 -8.68 -17.27 -3.36
CA THR A 218 -7.42 -16.65 -3.81
C THR A 218 -7.63 -15.26 -4.45
N LEU A 219 -8.81 -15.01 -5.04
CA LEU A 219 -9.05 -13.87 -5.94
C LEU A 219 -10.19 -12.96 -5.50
N TYR A 220 -10.86 -13.24 -4.38
CA TYR A 220 -12.00 -12.42 -3.93
C TYR A 220 -11.64 -10.92 -3.82
N TRP A 221 -10.42 -10.59 -3.40
CA TRP A 221 -9.95 -9.21 -3.20
C TRP A 221 -9.80 -8.45 -4.52
N ILE A 222 -9.64 -9.16 -5.64
CA ILE A 222 -9.56 -8.54 -6.97
C ILE A 222 -10.88 -7.82 -7.28
N ALA A 223 -12.02 -8.42 -6.95
CA ALA A 223 -13.33 -7.78 -7.15
C ALA A 223 -13.44 -6.48 -6.34
N ASP A 224 -12.90 -6.44 -5.11
CA ASP A 224 -12.88 -5.23 -4.30
C ASP A 224 -11.95 -4.17 -4.92
N VAL A 225 -10.78 -4.55 -5.47
CA VAL A 225 -9.88 -3.63 -6.20
C VAL A 225 -10.50 -3.09 -7.49
N LEU A 226 -11.23 -3.93 -8.23
CA LEU A 226 -11.96 -3.51 -9.44
C LEU A 226 -13.07 -2.48 -9.15
N SER A 227 -13.52 -2.38 -7.90
CA SER A 227 -14.52 -1.39 -7.50
C SER A 227 -13.97 0.03 -7.35
N LEU A 228 -12.63 0.19 -7.39
CA LEU A 228 -11.97 1.48 -7.27
C LEU A 228 -12.28 2.38 -8.48
N LYS A 229 -12.42 3.68 -8.23
CA LYS A 229 -12.71 4.70 -9.24
C LYS A 229 -11.59 5.72 -9.33
N GLY A 230 -11.36 6.25 -10.53
CA GLY A 230 -10.40 7.34 -10.75
C GLY A 230 -8.93 6.91 -10.89
N LEU A 231 -8.66 5.60 -10.88
CA LEU A 231 -7.35 5.05 -11.20
C LEU A 231 -6.98 5.39 -12.66
N ARG A 232 -5.74 5.80 -12.86
CA ARG A 232 -5.11 6.10 -14.16
C ARG A 232 -4.04 5.10 -14.52
N ASP A 233 -3.44 4.46 -13.52
CA ASP A 233 -2.43 3.43 -13.71
C ASP A 233 -2.43 2.43 -12.55
N ILE A 234 -2.06 1.20 -12.88
CA ILE A 234 -1.86 0.11 -11.92
C ILE A 234 -0.55 -0.61 -12.23
N GLU A 235 0.30 -0.72 -11.22
CA GLU A 235 1.55 -1.46 -11.28
C GLU A 235 1.37 -2.75 -10.49
N VAL A 236 1.46 -3.91 -11.16
CA VAL A 236 1.30 -5.21 -10.51
C VAL A 236 2.62 -5.97 -10.53
N THR A 237 3.14 -6.29 -9.36
CA THR A 237 4.47 -6.90 -9.20
C THR A 237 4.39 -8.15 -8.32
N PRO A 238 4.89 -9.31 -8.77
CA PRO A 238 4.95 -10.50 -7.92
C PRO A 238 6.12 -10.43 -6.94
N ASP A 239 5.89 -10.90 -5.72
CA ASP A 239 6.93 -11.19 -4.72
C ASP A 239 7.03 -12.71 -4.50
N PHE A 240 8.02 -13.35 -5.12
CA PHE A 240 8.14 -14.80 -5.15
C PHE A 240 8.76 -15.39 -3.87
N CYS A 241 7.99 -16.20 -3.15
CA CYS A 241 8.48 -17.06 -2.07
C CYS A 241 8.54 -18.54 -2.50
N ILE A 242 9.46 -19.30 -1.91
CA ILE A 242 9.54 -20.74 -2.10
C ILE A 242 8.44 -21.40 -1.26
N ILE A 243 7.61 -22.24 -1.89
CA ILE A 243 6.53 -22.97 -1.22
C ILE A 243 6.69 -24.49 -1.41
N PRO A 244 6.19 -25.32 -0.48
CA PRO A 244 6.22 -26.76 -0.64
C PRO A 244 5.36 -27.22 -1.84
N PRO A 245 5.58 -28.45 -2.34
CA PRO A 245 4.75 -29.03 -3.39
C PRO A 245 3.26 -28.99 -3.03
N PRO A 246 2.37 -28.71 -4.01
CA PRO A 246 0.96 -28.48 -3.75
C PRO A 246 0.26 -29.75 -3.27
N GLN A 247 -0.19 -29.75 -2.00
CA GLN A 247 -0.94 -30.85 -1.39
C GLN A 247 -2.46 -30.72 -1.58
N THR A 248 -2.95 -29.52 -1.90
CA THR A 248 -4.38 -29.22 -2.04
C THR A 248 -4.69 -28.60 -3.40
N SER A 249 -5.95 -28.68 -3.83
CA SER A 249 -6.45 -27.98 -5.02
C SER A 249 -6.18 -26.47 -4.94
N ASN A 250 -6.40 -25.86 -3.77
CA ASN A 250 -6.17 -24.43 -3.55
C ASN A 250 -4.70 -24.04 -3.75
N MET A 251 -3.75 -24.88 -3.32
CA MET A 251 -2.32 -24.64 -3.59
C MET A 251 -2.00 -24.72 -5.08
N ARG A 252 -2.64 -25.62 -5.83
CA ARG A 252 -2.46 -25.71 -7.29
C ARG A 252 -3.00 -24.46 -7.99
N VAL A 253 -4.20 -24.00 -7.61
CA VAL A 253 -4.79 -22.76 -8.13
C VAL A 253 -3.92 -21.55 -7.77
N PHE A 254 -3.39 -21.48 -6.54
CA PHE A 254 -2.49 -20.41 -6.13
C PHE A 254 -1.17 -20.42 -6.92
N LEU A 255 -0.59 -21.59 -7.22
CA LEU A 255 0.60 -21.69 -8.07
C LEU A 255 0.32 -21.25 -9.52
N ALA A 256 -0.83 -21.65 -10.08
CA ALA A 256 -1.27 -21.19 -11.39
C ALA A 256 -1.47 -19.66 -11.42
N PHE A 257 -2.15 -19.12 -10.41
CA PHE A 257 -2.29 -17.67 -10.21
C PHE A 257 -0.95 -16.96 -10.09
N SER A 258 -0.03 -17.50 -9.28
CA SER A 258 1.31 -16.96 -9.05
C SER A 258 2.12 -16.86 -10.34
N ALA A 259 1.98 -17.86 -11.23
CA ALA A 259 2.61 -17.82 -12.56
C ALA A 259 2.00 -16.76 -13.48
N SER A 260 0.76 -16.34 -13.23
CA SER A 260 -0.03 -15.46 -14.10
C SER A 260 -0.02 -13.98 -13.67
N ILE A 261 0.66 -13.64 -12.57
CA ILE A 261 0.61 -12.28 -11.99
C ILE A 261 1.09 -11.21 -12.97
N GLN A 262 2.18 -11.45 -13.68
CA GLN A 262 2.76 -10.48 -14.61
C GLN A 262 2.01 -10.39 -15.95
N THR A 263 1.29 -11.46 -16.31
CA THR A 263 0.55 -11.59 -17.57
C THR A 263 -0.95 -11.49 -17.28
N GLY A 264 -1.63 -12.61 -17.09
CA GLY A 264 -3.10 -12.71 -16.99
C GLY A 264 -3.73 -11.77 -15.96
N VAL A 265 -3.15 -11.63 -14.77
CA VAL A 265 -3.69 -10.77 -13.70
C VAL A 265 -3.55 -9.29 -14.06
N LYS A 266 -2.34 -8.88 -14.47
CA LYS A 266 -2.04 -7.49 -14.82
C LYS A 266 -2.90 -7.04 -16.00
N GLU A 267 -3.01 -7.86 -17.03
CA GLU A 267 -3.82 -7.54 -18.21
C GLU A 267 -5.31 -7.51 -17.89
N TYR A 268 -5.81 -8.49 -17.12
CA TYR A 268 -7.21 -8.51 -16.68
C TYR A 268 -7.57 -7.26 -15.88
N LEU A 269 -6.72 -6.86 -14.92
CA LEU A 269 -6.94 -5.64 -14.13
C LEU A 269 -6.95 -4.38 -15.00
N ARG A 270 -5.99 -4.23 -15.93
CA ARG A 270 -5.93 -3.08 -16.84
C ARG A 270 -7.19 -2.99 -17.72
N GLU A 271 -7.65 -4.11 -18.25
CA GLU A 271 -8.82 -4.18 -19.12
C GLU A 271 -10.11 -3.83 -18.36
N GLN A 272 -10.32 -4.44 -17.20
CA GLN A 272 -11.53 -4.18 -16.40
C GLN A 272 -11.58 -2.76 -15.82
N LEU A 273 -10.41 -2.18 -15.49
CA LEU A 273 -10.30 -0.80 -15.01
C LEU A 273 -10.23 0.24 -16.15
N GLN A 274 -10.30 -0.18 -17.42
CA GLN A 274 -10.24 0.69 -18.61
C GLN A 274 -8.99 1.59 -18.63
N LEU A 275 -7.85 1.05 -18.18
CA LEU A 275 -6.59 1.78 -18.12
C LEU A 275 -5.88 1.77 -19.48
N PRO A 276 -5.14 2.82 -19.83
CA PRO A 276 -4.35 2.84 -21.06
C PRO A 276 -3.33 1.69 -21.07
N CYS A 277 -3.22 1.03 -22.22
CA CYS A 277 -2.28 -0.07 -22.45
C CYS A 277 -0.83 0.41 -22.35
#